data_AF-A0A7Y2ZTF0-F1
#
_entry.id   AF-A0A7Y2ZTF0-F1
#
_cell.length_a   1.000
_cell.length_b   1.000
_cell.length_c   1.000
_cell.angle_alpha   90.00
_cell.angle_beta   90.00
_cell.angle_gamma   90.00
#
_symmetry.space_group_name_H-M   'P 1'
#
loop_
_entity.id
_entity.type
_entity.pdbx_description
1 polymer ?
#
loop_
_entity_poly.entity_id
_entity_poly.type
_entity_poly.pdbx_seq_one_letter_code
_entity_poly.pdbx_strand_id
1 'polypeptide(L)'
;MSEVFKVKVDNSSEFDISKDDISNLDAVSTKGKYHILQNNASYKAEVLNSEFNNKSYSVKVNSNTYQVKIADKLDQLISKMGFAIGTNKQIDFIKAPMPGLILDVMVKEGEEVKEDDALLILEAMKMENIITSPRNGIVKTVNIAKGNAIDKGHLLIKFE
;
A
#
# COMPACT_ATOMS: atom_id res chain seq x y z
N MET A 1 -10.73 -26.74 9.60
CA MET A 1 -10.72 -25.37 10.14
C MET A 1 -11.47 -24.51 9.16
N SER A 2 -12.52 -23.84 9.60
CA SER A 2 -13.27 -22.89 8.77
C SER A 2 -12.31 -21.79 8.31
N GLU A 3 -12.36 -21.41 7.03
CA GLU A 3 -11.60 -20.26 6.54
C GLU A 3 -12.15 -18.99 7.18
N VAL A 4 -11.27 -18.22 7.81
CA VAL A 4 -11.58 -16.95 8.47
C VAL A 4 -10.88 -15.85 7.70
N PHE A 5 -11.67 -14.89 7.22
CA PHE A 5 -11.20 -13.66 6.61
C PHE A 5 -10.98 -12.62 7.69
N LYS A 6 -9.84 -11.95 7.67
CA LYS A 6 -9.58 -10.79 8.52
C LYS A 6 -9.96 -9.54 7.73
N VAL A 7 -10.97 -8.82 8.20
CA VAL A 7 -11.53 -7.64 7.53
C VAL A 7 -11.18 -6.40 8.33
N LYS A 8 -10.53 -5.44 7.69
CA LYS A 8 -10.18 -4.15 8.27
C LYS A 8 -11.06 -3.05 7.70
N VAL A 9 -11.64 -2.23 8.57
CA VAL A 9 -12.52 -1.12 8.21
C VAL A 9 -11.90 0.20 8.67
N ASP A 10 -11.79 1.17 7.74
CA ASP A 10 -11.21 2.51 7.95
C ASP A 10 -9.87 2.51 8.70
N ASN A 11 -9.09 1.45 8.48
CA ASN A 11 -7.78 1.22 9.10
C ASN A 11 -7.78 1.20 10.65
N SER A 12 -8.96 1.20 11.29
CA SER A 12 -9.12 1.34 12.74
C SER A 12 -9.77 0.11 13.38
N SER A 13 -10.75 -0.49 12.70
CA SER A 13 -11.51 -1.63 13.22
C SER A 13 -11.12 -2.90 12.45
N GLU A 14 -10.90 -4.00 13.17
CA GLU A 14 -10.65 -5.32 12.60
C GLU A 14 -11.70 -6.32 13.06
N PHE A 15 -12.16 -7.15 12.13
CA PHE A 15 -13.16 -8.18 12.34
C PHE A 15 -12.66 -9.49 11.73
N ASP A 16 -12.92 -10.59 12.42
CA ASP A 16 -12.72 -11.93 11.89
C ASP A 16 -14.08 -12.42 11.38
N ILE A 17 -14.17 -12.72 10.08
CA ILE A 17 -15.40 -13.15 9.41
C ILE A 17 -15.19 -14.57 8.90
N SER A 18 -15.96 -15.52 9.40
CA SER A 18 -15.96 -16.90 8.94
C SER A 18 -16.95 -17.12 7.79
N LYS A 19 -16.83 -18.25 7.10
CA LYS A 19 -17.83 -18.68 6.10
C LYS A 19 -19.23 -18.85 6.71
N ASP A 20 -19.30 -19.26 7.97
CA ASP A 20 -20.58 -19.46 8.67
C ASP A 20 -21.26 -18.10 8.93
N ASP A 21 -20.50 -17.07 9.32
CA ASP A 21 -21.02 -15.70 9.49
C ASP A 21 -21.62 -15.15 8.19
N ILE A 22 -20.96 -15.40 7.06
CA ILE A 22 -21.46 -14.98 5.73
C ILE A 22 -22.74 -15.73 5.38
N SER A 23 -22.80 -17.04 5.66
CA SER A 23 -23.97 -17.87 5.33
C SER A 23 -25.21 -17.55 6.18
N ASN A 24 -25.00 -17.07 7.41
CA ASN A 24 -26.07 -16.69 8.33
C ASN A 24 -26.52 -15.23 8.16
N LEU A 25 -25.90 -14.48 7.24
CA LEU A 25 -26.26 -13.08 7.00
C LEU A 25 -27.59 -12.99 6.27
N ASP A 26 -28.57 -12.32 6.89
CA ASP A 26 -29.85 -12.00 6.24
C ASP A 26 -29.65 -10.80 5.30
N ALA A 27 -29.29 -11.10 4.05
CA ALA A 27 -29.03 -10.11 3.02
C ALA A 27 -29.71 -10.48 1.70
N VAL A 28 -30.40 -9.51 1.11
CA VAL A 28 -31.01 -9.61 -0.23
C VAL A 28 -30.32 -8.63 -1.16
N SER A 29 -29.97 -9.07 -2.38
CA SER A 29 -29.36 -8.21 -3.39
C SER A 29 -30.36 -7.78 -4.47
N THR A 30 -30.20 -6.56 -4.98
CA THR A 30 -30.94 -6.01 -6.12
C THR A 30 -30.05 -5.02 -6.85
N LYS A 31 -29.70 -5.34 -8.11
CA LYS A 31 -28.92 -4.47 -9.01
C LYS A 31 -27.63 -3.90 -8.37
N GLY A 32 -26.85 -4.75 -7.70
CA GLY A 32 -25.58 -4.34 -7.05
C GLY A 32 -25.72 -3.62 -5.71
N LYS A 33 -26.96 -3.45 -5.23
CA LYS A 33 -27.28 -2.96 -3.88
C LYS A 33 -27.74 -4.12 -3.02
N TYR A 34 -27.48 -4.02 -1.73
CA TYR A 34 -27.79 -5.02 -0.74
C TYR A 34 -28.69 -4.41 0.33
N HIS A 35 -29.70 -5.17 0.74
CA HIS A 35 -30.50 -4.86 1.91
C HIS A 35 -30.24 -5.93 2.96
N ILE A 36 -29.73 -5.51 4.12
CA ILE A 36 -29.22 -6.39 5.17
C ILE A 36 -30.08 -6.16 6.42
N LEU A 37 -30.52 -7.25 7.05
CA LEU A 37 -31.20 -7.23 8.35
C LEU A 37 -30.25 -7.76 9.42
N GLN A 38 -29.99 -6.95 10.44
CA GLN A 38 -29.15 -7.36 11.56
C GLN A 38 -29.68 -6.73 12.86
N ASN A 39 -29.85 -7.54 13.91
CA ASN A 39 -30.38 -7.09 15.21
C ASN A 39 -31.71 -6.30 15.10
N ASN A 40 -32.63 -6.79 14.28
CA ASN A 40 -33.91 -6.13 13.96
C ASN A 40 -33.79 -4.72 13.33
N ALA A 41 -32.62 -4.36 12.79
CA ALA A 41 -32.40 -3.12 12.06
C ALA A 41 -32.09 -3.40 10.58
N SER A 42 -32.54 -2.48 9.72
CA SER A 42 -32.32 -2.51 8.27
C SER A 42 -31.13 -1.65 7.88
N TYR A 43 -30.29 -2.20 7.00
CA TYR A 43 -29.14 -1.52 6.43
C TYR A 43 -29.16 -1.64 4.91
N LYS A 44 -28.89 -0.54 4.22
CA LYS A 44 -28.69 -0.53 2.77
C LYS A 44 -27.20 -0.47 2.50
N ALA A 45 -26.65 -1.44 1.79
CA ALA A 45 -25.24 -1.46 1.41
C ALA A 45 -25.06 -1.43 -0.10
N GLU A 46 -23.99 -0.78 -0.57
CA GLU A 46 -23.60 -0.73 -1.98
C GLU A 46 -22.09 -0.68 -2.07
N VAL A 47 -21.51 -1.46 -2.99
CA VAL A 47 -20.07 -1.39 -3.28
C VAL A 47 -19.86 -0.27 -4.30
N LEU A 48 -19.14 0.78 -3.91
CA LEU A 48 -18.85 1.94 -4.76
C LEU A 48 -17.61 1.74 -5.63
N ASN A 49 -16.56 1.12 -5.07
CA ASN A 49 -15.32 0.81 -5.77
C ASN A 49 -14.81 -0.56 -5.36
N SER A 50 -14.20 -1.29 -6.30
CA SER A 50 -13.63 -2.62 -6.07
C SER A 50 -12.28 -2.78 -6.73
N GLU A 51 -11.23 -2.83 -5.93
CA GLU A 51 -9.87 -3.19 -6.35
C GLU A 51 -9.60 -4.65 -5.94
N PHE A 52 -10.08 -5.59 -6.75
CA PHE A 52 -10.06 -7.02 -6.43
C PHE A 52 -8.64 -7.54 -6.12
N ASN A 53 -7.64 -7.14 -6.90
CA ASN A 53 -6.25 -7.58 -6.69
C ASN A 53 -5.66 -7.07 -5.37
N ASN A 54 -6.04 -5.87 -4.94
CA ASN A 54 -5.61 -5.28 -3.68
C ASN A 54 -6.52 -5.67 -2.50
N LYS A 55 -7.57 -6.43 -2.78
CA LYS A 55 -8.64 -6.84 -1.84
C LYS A 55 -9.18 -5.64 -1.05
N SER A 56 -9.28 -4.50 -1.73
CA SER A 56 -9.69 -3.21 -1.18
C SER A 56 -10.98 -2.76 -1.83
N TYR A 57 -11.94 -2.33 -1.01
CA TYR A 57 -13.29 -1.99 -1.44
C TYR A 57 -13.76 -0.73 -0.73
N SER A 58 -14.48 0.11 -1.46
CA SER A 58 -15.23 1.22 -0.87
C SER A 58 -16.69 0.81 -0.78
N VAL A 59 -17.21 0.67 0.43
CA VAL A 59 -18.57 0.19 0.68
C VAL A 59 -19.37 1.29 1.35
N LYS A 60 -20.51 1.65 0.75
CA LYS A 60 -21.46 2.56 1.37
C LYS A 60 -22.46 1.75 2.17
N VAL A 61 -22.63 2.05 3.45
CA VAL A 61 -23.71 1.53 4.29
C VAL A 61 -24.58 2.71 4.76
N ASN A 62 -25.83 2.71 4.34
CA ASN A 62 -26.77 3.81 4.44
C ASN A 62 -26.22 5.08 3.78
N SER A 63 -25.79 6.06 4.58
CA SER A 63 -25.22 7.32 4.10
C SER A 63 -23.70 7.41 4.27
N ASN A 64 -23.10 6.45 4.99
CA ASN A 64 -21.67 6.47 5.33
C ASN A 64 -20.89 5.56 4.39
N THR A 65 -19.70 5.98 4.00
CA THR A 65 -18.78 5.19 3.18
C THR A 65 -17.62 4.72 4.02
N TYR A 66 -17.26 3.46 3.86
CA TYR A 66 -16.23 2.76 4.61
C TYR A 66 -15.21 2.16 3.64
N GLN A 67 -13.92 2.27 3.98
CA GLN A 67 -12.84 1.57 3.29
C GLN A 67 -12.64 0.20 3.94
N VAL A 68 -12.83 -0.85 3.16
CA VAL A 68 -12.80 -2.24 3.61
C VAL A 68 -11.65 -2.96 2.93
N LYS A 69 -10.72 -3.52 3.73
CA LYS A 69 -9.65 -4.39 3.25
C LYS A 69 -9.85 -5.80 3.77
N ILE A 70 -9.86 -6.78 2.87
CA ILE A 70 -10.14 -8.18 3.20
C ILE A 70 -8.83 -8.98 3.06
N ALA A 71 -8.42 -9.67 4.11
CA ALA A 71 -7.23 -10.50 4.15
C ALA A 71 -7.62 -11.99 4.30
N ASP A 72 -7.25 -12.79 3.31
CA ASP A 72 -7.41 -14.25 3.38
C ASP A 72 -6.28 -14.91 4.19
N LYS A 73 -6.29 -16.23 4.25
CA LYS A 73 -5.29 -17.00 5.01
C LYS A 73 -3.87 -16.75 4.52
N LEU A 74 -3.65 -16.61 3.22
CA LEU A 74 -2.33 -16.37 2.66
C LEU A 74 -1.83 -14.97 3.04
N ASP A 75 -2.68 -13.95 2.92
CA ASP A 75 -2.35 -12.57 3.33
C ASP A 75 -1.96 -12.50 4.81
N GLN A 76 -2.73 -13.18 5.66
CA GLN A 76 -2.48 -13.24 7.10
C GLN A 76 -1.15 -13.95 7.42
N LEU A 77 -0.83 -15.05 6.71
CA LEU A 77 0.43 -15.76 6.90
C LEU A 77 1.61 -14.89 6.48
N ILE A 78 1.51 -14.20 5.35
CA ILE A 78 2.60 -13.35 4.85
C ILE A 78 2.81 -12.15 5.80
N SER A 79 1.72 -11.51 6.28
CA SER A 79 1.80 -10.48 7.31
C SER A 79 2.45 -10.95 8.61
N LYS A 80 2.11 -12.16 9.10
CA LYS A 80 2.74 -12.76 10.29
C LYS A 80 4.23 -13.03 10.11
N MET A 81 4.65 -13.35 8.89
CA MET A 81 6.07 -13.55 8.55
C MET A 81 6.84 -12.23 8.39
N GLY A 82 6.21 -11.07 8.62
CA GLY A 82 6.85 -9.75 8.49
C GLY A 82 7.04 -9.29 7.06
N PHE A 83 6.55 -10.07 6.09
CA PHE A 83 6.46 -9.66 4.69
C PHE A 83 5.13 -8.91 4.53
N ALA A 84 5.16 -7.64 4.14
CA ALA A 84 3.92 -6.94 3.79
C ALA A 84 3.57 -7.27 2.33
N ILE A 85 2.53 -8.08 2.08
CA ILE A 85 1.93 -8.13 0.73
C ILE A 85 1.22 -6.80 0.49
N GLY A 86 1.61 -6.09 -0.57
CA GLY A 86 0.72 -5.10 -1.16
C GLY A 86 0.35 -3.95 -0.23
N THR A 87 1.29 -3.46 0.58
CA THR A 87 1.43 -2.00 0.57
C THR A 87 2.07 -1.72 -0.78
N ASN A 88 1.33 -1.12 -1.71
CA ASN A 88 1.95 -0.07 -2.51
C ASN A 88 2.53 0.86 -1.46
N LYS A 89 3.78 0.60 -1.09
CA LYS A 89 4.56 1.52 -0.30
C LYS A 89 4.69 2.62 -1.33
N GLN A 90 3.80 3.61 -1.26
CA GLN A 90 4.00 4.89 -1.88
C GLN A 90 5.25 5.40 -1.17
N ILE A 91 6.39 4.91 -1.65
CA ILE A 91 7.70 5.37 -1.24
C ILE A 91 7.78 6.71 -1.92
N ASP A 92 7.25 7.72 -1.23
CA ASP A 92 7.22 9.10 -1.70
C ASP A 92 8.61 9.73 -1.62
N PHE A 93 9.55 9.04 -1.00
CA PHE A 93 10.91 9.50 -0.85
C PHE A 93 11.93 8.38 -0.68
N ILE A 94 13.11 8.60 -1.22
CA ILE A 94 14.29 7.77 -1.02
C ILE A 94 15.18 8.46 -0.02
N LYS A 95 15.62 7.69 0.98
CA LYS A 95 16.64 8.12 1.94
C LYS A 95 17.89 7.29 1.76
N ALA A 96 19.04 7.88 2.11
CA ALA A 96 20.31 7.18 2.12
C ALA A 96 20.27 5.95 3.04
N PRO A 97 20.53 4.74 2.55
CA PRO A 97 20.51 3.52 3.36
C PRO A 97 21.71 3.45 4.32
N MET A 98 22.80 4.13 3.97
CA MET A 98 24.07 4.18 4.68
C MET A 98 24.78 5.52 4.38
N PRO A 99 25.71 5.97 5.24
CA PRO A 99 26.52 7.14 4.95
C PRO A 99 27.47 6.86 3.77
N GLY A 100 27.80 7.89 3.01
CA GLY A 100 28.61 7.74 1.80
C GLY A 100 28.72 9.02 0.97
N LEU A 101 29.31 8.91 -0.22
CA LEU A 101 29.52 10.00 -1.16
C LEU A 101 28.69 9.79 -2.43
N ILE A 102 27.97 10.81 -2.89
CA ILE A 102 27.27 10.76 -4.17
C ILE A 102 28.28 10.87 -5.31
N LEU A 103 28.46 9.79 -6.08
CA LEU A 103 29.35 9.77 -7.24
C LEU A 103 28.69 10.32 -8.49
N ASP A 104 27.39 10.05 -8.67
CA ASP A 104 26.64 10.54 -9.81
C ASP A 104 25.14 10.59 -9.51
N VAL A 105 24.44 11.50 -10.18
CA VAL A 105 22.98 11.63 -10.12
C VAL A 105 22.47 11.56 -11.56
N MET A 106 21.70 10.52 -11.86
CA MET A 106 21.28 10.16 -13.21
C MET A 106 19.86 10.64 -13.54
N VAL A 107 19.16 11.24 -12.58
CA VAL A 107 17.78 11.73 -12.74
C VAL A 107 17.63 13.19 -12.38
N LYS A 108 16.57 13.82 -12.92
CA LYS A 108 16.23 15.23 -12.70
C LYS A 108 14.82 15.40 -12.15
N GLU A 109 14.57 16.56 -11.57
CA GLU A 109 13.21 16.96 -11.17
C GLU A 109 12.30 17.05 -12.39
N GLY A 110 11.08 16.51 -12.27
CA GLY A 110 10.09 16.39 -13.33
C GLY A 110 10.26 15.17 -14.25
N GLU A 111 11.29 14.34 -14.04
CA GLU A 111 11.55 13.17 -14.87
C GLU A 111 10.66 11.99 -14.48
N GLU A 112 10.11 11.29 -15.48
CA GLU A 112 9.36 10.05 -15.29
C GLU A 112 10.34 8.88 -15.23
N VAL A 113 10.25 8.08 -14.17
CA VAL A 113 11.09 6.90 -13.94
C VAL A 113 10.24 5.66 -13.75
N LYS A 114 10.78 4.51 -14.13
CA LYS A 114 10.20 3.20 -13.90
C LYS A 114 10.83 2.52 -12.70
N GLU A 115 10.13 1.55 -12.15
CA GLU A 115 10.71 0.63 -11.17
C GLU A 115 12.01 0.03 -11.71
N ASP A 116 13.01 -0.07 -10.84
CA ASP A 116 14.39 -0.49 -11.12
C ASP A 116 15.24 0.45 -11.99
N ASP A 117 14.72 1.59 -12.45
CA ASP A 117 15.54 2.59 -13.14
C ASP A 117 16.62 3.16 -12.20
N ALA A 118 17.84 3.30 -12.71
CA ALA A 118 18.97 3.78 -11.92
C ALA A 118 18.86 5.29 -11.67
N LEU A 119 18.86 5.70 -10.40
CA LEU A 119 18.65 7.10 -10.02
C LEU A 119 19.97 7.83 -9.70
N LEU A 120 20.85 7.17 -8.96
CA LEU A 120 22.12 7.74 -8.50
C LEU A 120 23.10 6.63 -8.13
N ILE A 121 24.37 7.00 -7.99
CA ILE A 121 25.44 6.13 -7.52
C ILE A 121 25.98 6.68 -6.19
N LEU A 122 25.96 5.83 -5.16
CA LEU A 122 26.47 6.11 -3.82
C LEU A 122 27.72 5.27 -3.57
N GLU A 123 28.85 5.92 -3.28
CA GLU A 123 30.03 5.24 -2.76
C GLU A 123 29.93 5.11 -1.25
N ALA A 124 30.04 3.89 -0.75
CA ALA A 124 30.21 3.61 0.67
C ALA A 124 31.26 2.52 0.85
N MET A 125 32.20 2.73 1.78
CA MET A 125 33.25 1.75 2.10
C MET A 125 34.05 1.25 0.87
N LYS A 126 34.37 2.16 -0.07
CA LYS A 126 35.06 1.87 -1.35
C LYS A 126 34.27 0.97 -2.32
N MET A 127 32.96 0.87 -2.12
CA MET A 127 32.06 0.16 -3.02
C MET A 127 31.01 1.12 -3.57
N GLU A 128 30.79 1.03 -4.87
CA GLU A 128 29.74 1.77 -5.57
C GLU A 128 28.42 1.02 -5.45
N ASN A 129 27.36 1.72 -5.04
CA ASN A 129 26.02 1.17 -4.92
C ASN A 129 25.08 2.00 -5.77
N ILE A 130 24.45 1.34 -6.73
CA ILE A 130 23.42 1.96 -7.57
C ILE A 130 22.13 1.97 -6.77
N ILE A 131 21.55 3.14 -6.57
CA ILE A 131 20.22 3.27 -5.97
C ILE A 131 19.22 3.36 -7.11
N THR A 132 18.31 2.38 -7.16
CA THR A 132 17.27 2.28 -8.18
C THR A 132 15.93 2.81 -7.67
N SER A 133 15.03 3.10 -8.60
CA SER A 133 13.67 3.52 -8.27
C SER A 133 12.86 2.35 -7.72
N PRO A 134 12.20 2.49 -6.56
CA PRO A 134 11.37 1.43 -6.00
C PRO A 134 9.95 1.42 -6.57
N ARG A 135 9.62 2.34 -7.48
CA ARG A 135 8.29 2.47 -8.09
C ARG A 135 8.37 3.21 -9.43
N ASN A 136 7.32 3.06 -10.21
CA ASN A 136 7.03 4.00 -11.29
C ASN A 136 6.54 5.33 -10.71
N GLY A 137 6.96 6.46 -11.30
CA GLY A 137 6.49 7.78 -10.89
C GLY A 137 7.31 8.93 -11.46
N ILE A 138 6.92 10.15 -11.07
CA ILE A 138 7.61 11.38 -11.46
C ILE A 138 8.48 11.83 -10.28
N VAL A 139 9.73 12.19 -10.56
CA VAL A 139 10.66 12.74 -9.58
C VAL A 139 10.22 14.17 -9.25
N LYS A 140 9.79 14.41 -8.01
CA LYS A 140 9.35 15.73 -7.55
C LYS A 140 10.51 16.63 -7.14
N THR A 141 11.51 16.08 -6.46
CA THR A 141 12.65 16.87 -5.95
C THR A 141 13.88 15.98 -5.82
N VAL A 142 15.05 16.52 -6.16
CA VAL A 142 16.35 15.88 -5.98
C VAL A 142 17.18 16.72 -5.00
N ASN A 143 17.37 16.21 -3.78
CA ASN A 143 17.95 16.94 -2.66
C ASN A 143 19.48 16.79 -2.54
N ILE A 144 20.13 16.32 -3.61
CA ILE A 144 21.56 15.98 -3.62
C ILE A 144 22.23 16.43 -4.91
N ALA A 145 23.55 16.59 -4.83
CA ALA A 145 24.43 16.81 -5.97
C ALA A 145 25.63 15.87 -5.94
N LYS A 146 26.25 15.67 -7.10
CA LYS A 146 27.53 14.96 -7.23
C LYS A 146 28.59 15.55 -6.28
N GLY A 147 29.29 14.67 -5.56
CA GLY A 147 30.29 15.03 -4.56
C GLY A 147 29.71 15.35 -3.17
N ASN A 148 28.40 15.26 -2.95
CA ASN A 148 27.83 15.42 -1.61
C ASN A 148 28.15 14.20 -0.73
N ALA A 149 28.69 14.46 0.47
CA ALA A 149 28.72 13.48 1.54
C ALA A 149 27.35 13.47 2.24
N ILE A 150 26.76 12.28 2.38
CA ILE A 150 25.45 12.09 2.99
C ILE A 150 25.54 11.13 4.18
N ASP A 151 24.67 11.34 5.16
CA ASP A 151 24.49 10.45 6.30
C ASP A 151 23.36 9.45 6.07
N LYS A 152 23.35 8.36 6.84
CA LYS A 152 22.22 7.44 6.86
C LYS A 152 20.91 8.18 7.17
N GLY A 153 19.89 7.94 6.37
CA GLY A 153 18.57 8.55 6.52
C GLY A 153 18.44 9.94 5.89
N HIS A 154 19.50 10.50 5.31
CA HIS A 154 19.44 11.75 4.54
C HIS A 154 18.47 11.61 3.36
N LEU A 155 17.63 12.62 3.14
CA LEU A 155 16.65 12.60 2.05
C LEU A 155 17.36 12.82 0.71
N LEU A 156 17.21 11.89 -0.23
CA LEU A 156 17.85 11.94 -1.54
C LEU A 156 16.90 12.44 -2.62
N ILE A 157 15.76 11.76 -2.78
CA ILE A 157 14.80 12.00 -3.85
C ILE A 157 13.39 11.97 -3.25
N LYS A 158 12.49 12.80 -3.76
CA LYS A 158 11.04 12.72 -3.54
C LYS A 158 10.32 12.41 -4.85
N PHE A 159 9.27 11.61 -4.76
CA PHE A 159 8.35 11.32 -5.86
C PHE A 159 7.04 12.10 -5.68
N GLU A 160 6.26 12.16 -6.76
CA GLU A 160 4.85 12.59 -6.72
C GLU A 160 3.89 11.53 -6.15
#